data_AF-A0A931QEW6-F1
#
_entry.id   AF-A0A931QEW6-F1
#
_cell.length_a   1.000
_cell.length_b   1.000
_cell.length_c   1.000
_cell.angle_alpha   90.00
_cell.angle_beta   90.00
_cell.angle_gamma   90.00
#
_symmetry.space_group_name_H-M   'P 1'
#
loop_
_entity.id
_entity.type
_entity.pdbx_description
1 polymer ?
#
loop_
_entity_poly.entity_id
_entity_poly.type
_entity_poly.pdbx_seq_one_letter_code
_entity_poly.pdbx_strand_id
1 'polypeptide(L)'
;MTTSQSTRTPSVNPALTVLSSLILPGLGQVLLKKRGRGLMIFLATAVLAFLINWSFVHQNIAKVTLGGMATSWLWLALILFWVWNVLDVSALRADKAFSILPGIVCTAVILYVIAWNVTDVKLGRLIERFNDARSVAANLLNPDMITISVNGQDQICSWGCIQTYVSDKLAGRPTAGTIRPSDNLLDIFGRVKPLPAPKWQVNLGLAAPDSKVNTFVAGSMIETIAMGLMATLFSTILAIPISFFAARNIMSRLPGGMTIYYAARGILNVVRAIDTIVWGLIVIVWVGLGTFAGVVALTIHSVAALGKLFSEEIEHIDPGPVEAVTASGANLAQTIRFAVIPQLVPSFLAYSLLRWDINMRSATVIGFVAGGGIGFFVIETVRMGGYQQYATALWAVAVVIMLVDYISEKWRESILKDQPQKDETKKRPFANTLRTAFYVILGTAVFAYGWNITEISIRSMLNPGKNFGQLILDFISIDLSQQVVQVVFQQMLVTIFQAMLATTLGALIALPFSFLAAKNLTGRSLLSAWIYYLTRGMFNILRSIE
;
A
#
# COMPACT_ATOMS: atom_id res chain seq x y z
N MET A 1 38.41 29.73 -28.88
CA MET A 1 39.07 30.31 -27.69
C MET A 1 38.87 29.37 -26.51
N THR A 2 39.90 28.60 -26.21
CA THR A 2 40.00 27.71 -25.04
C THR A 2 40.13 28.57 -23.78
N THR A 3 39.05 28.71 -23.02
CA THR A 3 39.11 29.28 -21.67
C THR A 3 39.80 28.27 -20.75
N SER A 4 41.11 28.49 -20.56
CA SER A 4 41.89 27.99 -19.43
C SER A 4 41.14 28.34 -18.13
N GLN A 5 40.44 27.36 -17.56
CA GLN A 5 39.97 27.45 -16.19
C GLN A 5 41.21 27.34 -15.29
N SER A 6 41.64 28.48 -14.77
CA SER A 6 42.59 28.59 -13.66
C SER A 6 42.14 27.68 -12.52
N THR A 7 42.81 26.54 -12.36
CA THR A 7 42.76 25.68 -11.17
C THR A 7 43.27 26.46 -9.96
N ARG A 8 42.38 27.20 -9.29
CA ARG A 8 42.66 27.73 -7.96
C ARG A 8 42.69 26.54 -7.00
N THR A 9 43.89 26.10 -6.64
CA THR A 9 44.10 25.26 -5.46
C THR A 9 43.43 25.93 -4.26
N PRO A 10 42.62 25.21 -3.47
CA PRO A 10 41.98 25.80 -2.30
C PRO A 10 43.07 26.32 -1.35
N SER A 11 42.96 27.58 -0.94
CA SER A 11 43.92 28.33 -0.11
C SER A 11 44.07 27.82 1.33
N VAL A 12 43.73 26.56 1.59
CA VAL A 12 43.70 25.97 2.93
C VAL A 12 44.86 24.99 3.06
N ASN A 13 45.61 25.11 4.14
CA ASN A 13 46.78 24.26 4.41
C ASN A 13 46.42 22.76 4.29
N PRO A 14 47.17 21.97 3.49
CA PRO A 14 46.93 20.53 3.32
C PRO A 14 46.96 19.75 4.64
N ALA A 15 47.86 20.09 5.56
CA ALA A 15 47.91 19.41 6.85
C ALA A 15 46.63 19.69 7.65
N LEU A 16 46.22 20.97 7.69
CA LEU A 16 45.05 21.43 8.44
C LEU A 16 43.75 20.76 7.97
N THR A 17 43.60 20.53 6.67
CA THR A 17 42.40 19.90 6.10
C THR A 17 42.33 18.40 6.36
N VAL A 18 43.47 17.69 6.56
CA VAL A 18 43.46 16.24 6.88
C VAL A 18 43.23 16.09 8.37
N LEU A 19 43.97 16.87 9.17
CA LEU A 19 43.89 16.87 10.63
C LEU A 19 42.49 17.25 11.11
N SER A 20 41.82 18.19 10.44
CA SER A 20 40.44 18.53 10.76
C SER A 20 39.46 17.37 10.59
N SER A 21 39.56 16.58 9.50
CA SER A 21 38.73 15.38 9.32
C SER A 21 39.14 14.18 10.19
N LEU A 22 40.37 14.18 10.70
CA LEU A 22 40.83 13.20 11.69
C LEU A 22 40.20 13.46 13.07
N ILE A 23 40.16 14.74 13.48
CA ILE A 23 39.56 15.17 14.76
C ILE A 23 38.03 15.11 14.69
N LEU A 24 37.44 15.67 13.63
CA LEU A 24 36.00 15.77 13.46
C LEU A 24 35.61 15.26 12.06
N PRO A 25 34.90 14.13 11.93
CA PRO A 25 34.51 13.58 10.64
C PRO A 25 33.77 14.61 9.80
N GLY A 26 34.12 14.73 8.51
CA GLY A 26 33.45 15.67 7.61
C GLY A 26 33.97 17.11 7.63
N LEU A 27 34.75 17.53 8.63
CA LEU A 27 35.19 18.93 8.77
C LEU A 27 36.16 19.36 7.65
N GLY A 28 37.06 18.48 7.23
CA GLY A 28 37.95 18.71 6.09
C GLY A 28 37.21 18.90 4.77
N GLN A 29 36.10 18.17 4.55
CA GLN A 29 35.24 18.35 3.38
C GLN A 29 34.49 19.70 3.41
N VAL A 30 34.08 20.16 4.59
CA VAL A 30 33.49 21.50 4.78
C VAL A 30 34.51 22.60 4.45
N LEU A 31 35.76 22.45 4.89
CA LEU A 31 36.85 23.39 4.59
C LEU A 31 37.19 23.44 3.09
N LEU A 32 37.00 22.34 2.37
CA LEU A 32 37.09 22.27 0.90
C LEU A 32 35.82 22.79 0.18
N LYS A 33 34.95 23.54 0.87
CA LYS A 33 33.67 24.09 0.38
C LYS A 33 32.62 23.04 -0.03
N LYS A 34 32.85 21.75 0.26
CA LYS A 34 31.87 20.66 0.03
C LYS A 34 30.99 20.43 1.27
N ARG A 35 30.28 21.47 1.68
CA ARG A 35 29.50 21.52 2.95
C ARG A 35 28.51 20.36 3.09
N GLY A 36 27.76 20.03 2.04
CA GLY A 36 26.78 18.94 2.08
C GLY A 36 27.41 17.57 2.36
N ARG A 37 28.52 17.24 1.70
CA ARG A 37 29.24 15.96 1.89
C ARG A 37 29.82 15.87 3.30
N GLY A 38 30.44 16.94 3.79
CA GLY A 38 31.01 16.99 5.14
C GLY A 38 29.94 16.84 6.23
N LEU A 39 28.82 17.57 6.11
CA LEU A 39 27.71 17.45 7.06
C LEU A 39 27.11 16.04 7.08
N MET A 40 26.93 15.42 5.91
CA MET A 40 26.43 14.04 5.82
C MET A 40 27.37 13.04 6.50
N ILE A 41 28.68 13.16 6.31
CA ILE A 41 29.66 12.28 6.97
C ILE A 41 29.63 12.48 8.49
N PHE A 42 29.59 13.72 8.95
CA PHE A 42 29.49 14.02 10.39
C PHE A 42 28.24 13.40 11.02
N LEU A 43 27.06 13.63 10.42
CA LEU A 43 25.80 13.08 10.90
C LEU A 43 25.80 11.54 10.84
N ALA A 44 26.30 10.95 9.76
CA ALA A 44 26.41 9.50 9.65
C ALA A 44 27.29 8.92 10.77
N THR A 45 28.46 9.50 11.03
CA THR A 45 29.34 9.05 12.12
C THR A 45 28.66 9.18 13.48
N ALA A 46 27.99 10.31 13.75
CA ALA A 46 27.28 10.53 15.01
C ALA A 46 26.15 9.51 15.23
N VAL A 47 25.35 9.24 14.19
CA VAL A 47 24.28 8.23 14.23
C VAL A 47 24.87 6.83 14.42
N LEU A 48 25.92 6.46 13.69
CA LEU A 48 26.54 5.14 13.82
C LEU A 48 27.15 4.94 15.21
N ALA A 49 27.85 5.94 15.75
CA ALA A 49 28.40 5.89 17.11
C ALA A 49 27.29 5.75 18.15
N PHE A 50 26.20 6.52 18.01
CA PHE A 50 25.01 6.40 18.86
C PHE A 50 24.41 5.00 18.80
N LEU A 51 24.21 4.44 17.60
CA LEU A 51 23.63 3.10 17.43
C LEU A 51 24.53 2.00 17.99
N ILE A 52 25.85 2.08 17.80
CA ILE A 52 26.81 1.13 18.38
C ILE A 52 26.70 1.17 19.90
N ASN A 53 26.77 2.36 20.50
CA ASN A 53 26.67 2.50 21.96
C ASN A 53 25.29 2.04 22.49
N TRP A 54 24.21 2.45 21.84
CA TRP A 54 22.85 2.04 22.21
C TRP A 54 22.69 0.51 22.14
N SER A 55 23.17 -0.12 21.07
CA SER A 55 23.11 -1.58 20.87
C SER A 55 23.94 -2.35 21.91
N PHE A 56 25.08 -1.78 22.32
CA PHE A 56 25.92 -2.36 23.35
C PHE A 56 25.23 -2.28 24.73
N VAL A 57 24.71 -1.10 25.10
CA VAL A 57 24.09 -0.87 26.41
C VAL A 57 22.77 -1.63 26.59
N HIS A 58 21.90 -1.64 25.58
CA HIS A 58 20.53 -2.16 25.73
C HIS A 58 20.36 -3.60 25.26
N GLN A 59 21.20 -4.07 24.32
CA GLN A 59 21.02 -5.37 23.67
C GLN A 59 22.23 -6.30 23.87
N ASN A 60 23.30 -5.84 24.53
CA ASN A 60 24.55 -6.59 24.72
C ASN A 60 25.16 -7.14 23.41
N ILE A 61 24.93 -6.46 22.29
CA ILE A 61 25.35 -6.93 20.96
C ILE A 61 26.85 -6.74 20.78
N ALA A 62 27.49 -7.70 20.09
CA ALA A 62 28.88 -7.60 19.64
C ALA A 62 29.91 -7.42 20.77
N LYS A 63 29.60 -7.91 21.98
CA LYS A 63 30.44 -7.77 23.17
C LYS A 63 31.78 -8.49 23.02
N VAL A 64 32.87 -7.75 23.24
CA VAL A 64 34.24 -8.25 23.36
C VAL A 64 34.82 -7.71 24.66
N THR A 65 35.46 -8.58 25.43
CA THR A 65 36.18 -8.21 26.67
C THR A 65 37.66 -8.07 26.36
N LEU A 66 38.17 -6.84 26.44
CA LEU A 66 39.60 -6.52 26.28
C LEU A 66 40.09 -5.90 27.58
N GLY A 67 40.99 -6.59 28.29
CA GLY A 67 41.63 -6.07 29.51
C GLY A 67 40.66 -5.67 30.63
N GLY A 68 39.54 -6.40 30.81
CA GLY A 68 38.53 -6.13 31.84
C GLY A 68 37.46 -5.11 31.45
N MET A 69 37.60 -4.41 30.32
CA MET A 69 36.56 -3.54 29.77
C MET A 69 35.75 -4.29 28.70
N ALA A 70 34.42 -4.27 28.82
CA ALA A 70 33.52 -4.76 27.79
C ALA A 70 33.26 -3.64 26.76
N THR A 71 33.46 -3.93 25.48
CA THR A 71 33.17 -3.01 24.37
C THR A 71 32.54 -3.75 23.20
N SER A 72 32.09 -3.03 22.18
CA SER A 72 31.55 -3.60 20.94
C SER A 72 32.62 -3.71 19.85
N TRP A 73 32.76 -4.86 19.19
CA TRP A 73 33.68 -4.96 18.04
C TRP A 73 33.26 -4.09 16.85
N LEU A 74 32.01 -3.61 16.82
CA LEU A 74 31.49 -2.71 15.78
C LEU A 74 32.22 -1.36 15.73
N TRP A 75 32.89 -0.95 16.82
CA TRP A 75 33.78 0.21 16.79
C TRP A 75 34.89 0.07 15.75
N LEU A 76 35.35 -1.14 15.43
CA LEU A 76 36.34 -1.37 14.35
C LEU A 76 35.80 -0.95 12.99
N ALA A 77 34.54 -1.28 12.67
CA ALA A 77 33.91 -0.86 11.42
C ALA A 77 33.75 0.67 11.36
N LEU A 78 33.47 1.32 12.49
CA LEU A 78 33.42 2.78 12.57
C LEU A 78 34.81 3.41 12.40
N ILE A 79 35.86 2.80 12.95
CA ILE A 79 37.25 3.25 12.75
C ILE A 79 37.63 3.14 11.27
N LEU A 80 37.28 2.04 10.59
CA LEU A 80 37.52 1.89 9.15
C LEU A 80 36.75 2.93 8.33
N PHE A 81 35.50 3.24 8.70
CA PHE A 81 34.75 4.35 8.11
C PHE A 81 35.45 5.70 8.33
N TRP A 82 36.01 5.92 9.52
CA TRP A 82 36.73 7.12 9.87
C TRP A 82 38.01 7.28 9.06
N VAL A 83 38.78 6.20 8.88
CA VAL A 83 39.97 6.14 8.03
C VAL A 83 39.60 6.44 6.59
N TRP A 84 38.52 5.84 6.06
CA TRP A 84 38.00 6.14 4.73
C TRP A 84 37.65 7.63 4.58
N ASN A 85 37.00 8.26 5.57
CA ASN A 85 36.70 9.69 5.55
C ASN A 85 37.96 10.56 5.45
N VAL A 86 39.06 10.17 6.11
CA VAL A 86 40.34 10.88 6.02
C VAL A 86 40.96 10.73 4.63
N LEU A 87 40.90 9.53 4.04
CA LEU A 87 41.37 9.24 2.68
C LEU A 87 40.52 9.94 1.60
N ASP A 88 39.22 10.11 1.84
CA ASP A 88 38.33 10.87 0.96
C ASP A 88 38.80 12.32 0.82
N VAL A 89 39.15 12.98 1.94
CA VAL A 89 39.67 14.35 1.90
C VAL A 89 40.98 14.45 1.15
N SER A 90 41.91 13.50 1.33
CA SER A 90 43.20 13.55 0.65
C SER A 90 43.05 13.36 -0.86
N ALA A 91 42.16 12.46 -1.30
CA ALA A 91 41.82 12.26 -2.71
C ALA A 91 41.09 13.46 -3.33
N LEU A 92 40.16 14.08 -2.58
CA LEU A 92 39.42 15.27 -3.02
C LEU A 92 40.32 16.48 -3.27
N ARG A 93 41.51 16.54 -2.66
CA ARG A 93 42.51 17.57 -2.97
C ARG A 93 43.32 17.28 -4.20
N ALA A 94 43.51 16.01 -4.54
CA ALA A 94 44.18 15.60 -5.76
C ALA A 94 43.25 15.64 -6.98
N ASP A 95 42.05 16.26 -6.85
CA ASP A 95 40.94 16.21 -7.80
C ASP A 95 40.60 14.78 -8.27
N LYS A 96 40.84 13.79 -7.41
CA LYS A 96 40.51 12.38 -7.66
C LYS A 96 39.16 12.05 -7.03
N ALA A 97 38.31 11.36 -7.77
CA ALA A 97 37.11 10.75 -7.22
C ALA A 97 37.51 9.52 -6.40
N PHE A 98 37.43 9.61 -5.07
CA PHE A 98 37.59 8.44 -4.22
C PHE A 98 36.29 7.64 -4.19
N SER A 99 36.40 6.31 -4.19
CA SER A 99 35.23 5.44 -4.15
C SER A 99 34.47 5.62 -2.84
N ILE A 100 33.16 5.75 -2.95
CA ILE A 100 32.23 5.84 -1.80
C ILE A 100 31.96 4.44 -1.22
N LEU A 101 32.30 3.39 -1.98
CA LEU A 101 32.00 2.01 -1.64
C LEU A 101 32.50 1.58 -0.25
N PRO A 102 33.76 1.87 0.17
CA PRO A 102 34.23 1.44 1.49
C PRO A 102 33.42 2.09 2.64
N GLY A 103 33.07 3.36 2.50
CA GLY A 103 32.22 4.06 3.48
C GLY A 103 30.82 3.43 3.58
N ILE A 104 30.22 3.08 2.45
CA ILE A 104 28.93 2.37 2.40
C ILE A 104 29.04 0.99 3.03
N VAL A 105 30.08 0.23 2.73
CA VAL A 105 30.30 -1.11 3.29
C VAL A 105 30.46 -1.06 4.80
N CYS A 106 31.29 -0.16 5.34
CA CYS A 106 31.44 -0.03 6.79
C CYS A 106 30.12 0.35 7.48
N THR A 107 29.37 1.29 6.88
CA THR A 107 28.04 1.70 7.36
C THR A 107 27.06 0.51 7.35
N ALA A 108 27.04 -0.25 6.25
CA ALA A 108 26.20 -1.43 6.10
C ALA A 108 26.57 -2.51 7.11
N VAL A 109 27.85 -2.80 7.33
CA VAL A 109 28.29 -3.77 8.35
C VAL A 109 27.74 -3.41 9.73
N ILE A 110 27.88 -2.15 10.15
CA ILE A 110 27.36 -1.69 11.44
C ILE A 110 25.84 -1.85 11.51
N LEU A 111 25.12 -1.29 10.53
CA LEU A 111 23.67 -1.27 10.53
C LEU A 111 23.06 -2.67 10.46
N TYR A 112 23.60 -3.56 9.61
CA TYR A 112 23.04 -4.90 9.44
C TYR A 112 23.40 -5.85 10.57
N VAL A 113 24.60 -5.74 11.18
CA VAL A 113 24.91 -6.54 12.37
C VAL A 113 23.99 -6.15 13.52
N ILE A 114 23.78 -4.85 13.75
CA ILE A 114 22.83 -4.40 14.77
C ILE A 114 21.42 -4.87 14.43
N ALA A 115 20.95 -4.62 13.20
CA ALA A 115 19.61 -4.99 12.79
C ALA A 115 19.34 -6.49 12.93
N TRP A 116 20.27 -7.34 12.49
CA TRP A 116 20.14 -8.79 12.54
C TRP A 116 19.94 -9.30 13.98
N ASN A 117 20.69 -8.74 14.93
CA ASN A 117 20.60 -9.13 16.33
C ASN A 117 19.36 -8.53 17.01
N VAL A 118 19.03 -7.26 16.75
CA VAL A 118 17.86 -6.59 17.32
C VAL A 118 16.55 -7.25 16.87
N THR A 119 16.50 -7.74 15.63
CA THR A 119 15.30 -8.36 15.06
C THR A 119 15.19 -9.87 15.34
N ASP A 120 16.19 -10.47 15.99
CA ASP A 120 16.25 -11.91 16.32
C ASP A 120 15.93 -12.83 15.11
N VAL A 121 16.47 -12.50 13.93
CA VAL A 121 16.23 -13.28 12.71
C VAL A 121 16.93 -14.64 12.81
N LYS A 122 16.13 -15.70 13.00
CA LYS A 122 16.62 -17.09 13.07
C LYS A 122 16.33 -17.83 11.77
N LEU A 123 17.21 -17.70 10.78
CA LEU A 123 17.09 -18.41 9.50
C LEU A 123 16.99 -19.94 9.67
N GLY A 124 17.63 -20.51 10.68
CA GLY A 124 17.54 -21.96 10.97
C GLY A 124 16.11 -22.46 11.16
N ARG A 125 15.23 -21.62 11.73
CA ARG A 125 13.81 -21.97 11.92
C ARG A 125 13.06 -22.20 10.59
N LEU A 126 13.50 -21.59 9.49
CA LEU A 126 12.91 -21.80 8.17
C LEU A 126 13.13 -23.23 7.67
N ILE A 127 14.27 -23.83 8.02
CA ILE A 127 14.63 -25.20 7.62
C ILE A 127 14.03 -26.19 8.62
N GLU A 128 14.19 -25.95 9.93
CA GLU A 128 13.69 -26.84 10.98
C GLU A 128 12.18 -27.03 10.94
N ARG A 129 11.43 -25.95 10.66
CA ARG A 129 9.96 -25.97 10.61
C ARG A 129 9.40 -26.10 9.20
N PHE A 130 10.24 -26.49 8.23
CA PHE A 130 9.78 -26.67 6.85
C PHE A 130 8.68 -27.71 6.72
N ASN A 131 8.73 -28.79 7.52
CA ASN A 131 7.69 -29.82 7.53
C ASN A 131 6.35 -29.30 8.06
N ASP A 132 6.37 -28.52 9.15
CA ASP A 132 5.17 -27.84 9.66
C ASP A 132 4.57 -26.93 8.59
N ALA A 133 5.41 -26.09 7.96
CA ALA A 133 5.00 -25.18 6.90
C ALA A 133 4.43 -25.91 5.68
N ARG A 134 5.03 -27.05 5.30
CA ARG A 134 4.57 -27.88 4.19
C ARG A 134 3.16 -28.41 4.45
N SER A 135 2.84 -28.80 5.68
CA SER A 135 1.49 -29.29 6.01
C SER A 135 0.42 -28.21 5.82
N VAL A 136 0.71 -26.99 6.27
CA VAL A 136 -0.19 -25.83 6.10
C VAL A 136 -0.29 -25.44 4.62
N ALA A 137 0.85 -25.40 3.91
CA ALA A 137 0.89 -25.09 2.50
C ALA A 137 0.11 -26.12 1.65
N ALA A 138 0.19 -27.40 1.99
CA ALA A 138 -0.59 -28.45 1.32
C ALA A 138 -2.09 -28.25 1.49
N ASN A 139 -2.55 -27.80 2.67
CA ASN A 139 -3.95 -27.46 2.90
C ASN A 139 -4.35 -26.18 2.14
N LEU A 140 -3.46 -25.19 2.06
CA LEU A 140 -3.67 -23.96 1.29
C LEU A 140 -3.77 -24.16 -0.23
N LEU A 141 -3.11 -25.19 -0.74
CA LEU A 141 -3.19 -25.56 -2.15
C LEU A 141 -4.44 -26.39 -2.47
N ASN A 142 -5.19 -26.85 -1.45
CA ASN A 142 -6.41 -27.64 -1.59
C ASN A 142 -7.62 -26.87 -1.04
N PRO A 143 -8.16 -25.90 -1.81
CA PRO A 143 -9.30 -25.10 -1.35
C PRO A 143 -10.60 -25.92 -1.31
N ASP A 144 -11.40 -25.68 -0.27
CA ASP A 144 -12.77 -26.18 -0.15
C ASP A 144 -13.72 -25.39 -1.07
N MET A 145 -13.68 -25.67 -2.37
CA MET A 145 -14.58 -25.06 -3.37
C MET A 145 -15.79 -25.94 -3.71
N ILE A 146 -15.60 -27.26 -3.63
CA ILE A 146 -16.56 -28.25 -4.12
C ILE A 146 -16.71 -29.34 -3.06
N THR A 147 -17.95 -29.69 -2.76
CA THR A 147 -18.29 -30.86 -1.96
C THR A 147 -18.94 -31.94 -2.82
N ILE A 148 -18.73 -33.19 -2.42
CA ILE A 148 -19.43 -34.33 -2.98
C ILE A 148 -20.32 -34.93 -1.90
N SER A 149 -21.60 -35.12 -2.22
CA SER A 149 -22.55 -35.71 -1.29
C SER A 149 -22.54 -37.23 -1.46
N VAL A 150 -21.98 -37.94 -0.48
CA VAL A 150 -21.94 -39.41 -0.44
C VAL A 150 -22.81 -39.85 0.73
N ASN A 151 -23.87 -40.61 0.45
CA ASN A 151 -24.82 -41.08 1.48
C ASN A 151 -25.43 -39.97 2.35
N GLY A 152 -25.63 -38.77 1.78
CA GLY A 152 -26.21 -37.61 2.48
C GLY A 152 -25.23 -36.87 3.39
N GLN A 153 -23.95 -37.22 3.39
CA GLN A 153 -22.88 -36.45 4.02
C GLN A 153 -22.04 -35.75 2.97
N ASP A 154 -21.86 -34.45 3.15
CA ASP A 154 -21.05 -33.63 2.24
C ASP A 154 -19.59 -33.67 2.70
N GLN A 155 -18.71 -34.15 1.81
CA GLN A 155 -17.28 -34.20 2.05
C GLN A 155 -16.55 -33.27 1.08
N ILE A 156 -15.50 -32.61 1.57
CA ILE A 156 -14.66 -31.70 0.79
C ILE A 156 -13.96 -32.52 -0.31
N CYS A 157 -14.14 -32.11 -1.56
CA CYS A 157 -13.56 -32.78 -2.72
C CYS A 157 -12.28 -32.05 -3.14
N SER A 158 -11.12 -32.60 -2.75
CA SER A 158 -9.80 -32.11 -3.17
C SER A 158 -9.58 -32.24 -4.68
N TRP A 159 -8.51 -31.66 -5.23
CA TRP A 159 -8.19 -31.74 -6.66
C TRP A 159 -8.16 -33.18 -7.20
N GLY A 160 -7.66 -34.13 -6.40
CA GLY A 160 -7.67 -35.55 -6.76
C GLY A 160 -9.08 -36.13 -6.87
N CYS A 161 -9.98 -35.76 -5.94
CA CYS A 161 -11.39 -36.13 -5.99
C CYS A 161 -12.11 -35.54 -7.21
N ILE A 162 -11.78 -34.30 -7.61
CA ILE A 162 -12.32 -33.68 -8.83
C ILE A 162 -11.84 -34.44 -10.07
N GLN A 163 -10.55 -34.78 -10.12
CA GLN A 163 -9.97 -35.53 -11.23
C GLN A 163 -10.60 -36.92 -11.39
N THR A 164 -10.81 -37.66 -10.29
CA THR A 164 -11.48 -38.97 -10.34
C THR A 164 -12.92 -38.82 -10.79
N TYR A 165 -13.68 -37.87 -10.22
CA TYR A 165 -15.07 -37.61 -10.63
C TYR A 165 -15.19 -37.30 -12.14
N VAL A 166 -14.34 -36.42 -12.66
CA VAL A 166 -14.33 -36.06 -14.09
C VAL A 166 -13.94 -37.27 -14.93
N SER A 167 -12.94 -38.05 -14.50
CA SER A 167 -12.50 -39.25 -15.24
C SER A 167 -13.59 -40.33 -15.28
N ASP A 168 -14.31 -40.55 -14.18
CA ASP A 168 -15.39 -41.54 -14.10
C ASP A 168 -16.59 -41.09 -14.93
N LYS A 169 -16.92 -39.80 -14.91
CA LYS A 169 -18.00 -39.22 -15.72
C LYS A 169 -17.69 -39.28 -17.22
N LEU A 170 -16.44 -39.03 -17.62
CA LEU A 170 -15.99 -39.18 -19.01
C LEU A 170 -15.96 -40.66 -19.46
N ALA A 171 -15.63 -41.57 -18.54
CA ALA A 171 -15.60 -43.01 -18.79
C ALA A 171 -16.96 -43.71 -18.65
N GLY A 172 -18.04 -42.98 -18.32
CA GLY A 172 -19.39 -43.54 -18.12
C GLY A 172 -19.54 -44.41 -16.87
N ARG A 173 -18.63 -44.30 -15.90
CA ARG A 173 -18.66 -45.04 -14.63
C ARG A 173 -19.58 -44.35 -13.60
N PRO A 174 -20.17 -45.11 -12.66
CA PRO A 174 -20.97 -44.52 -11.59
C PRO A 174 -20.08 -43.61 -10.72
N THR A 175 -20.44 -42.34 -10.63
CA THR A 175 -19.74 -41.36 -9.79
C THR A 175 -20.15 -41.49 -8.33
N ALA A 176 -19.22 -41.26 -7.40
CA ALA A 176 -19.43 -41.41 -5.96
C ALA A 176 -20.53 -40.52 -5.33
N GLY A 177 -21.04 -39.51 -6.06
CA GLY A 177 -22.09 -38.62 -5.59
C GLY A 177 -22.37 -37.47 -6.56
N THR A 178 -23.19 -36.50 -6.16
CA THR A 178 -23.39 -35.26 -6.92
C THR A 178 -22.46 -34.17 -6.42
N ILE A 179 -21.77 -33.50 -7.34
CA ILE A 179 -20.97 -32.31 -7.05
C ILE A 179 -21.88 -31.13 -6.72
N ARG A 180 -21.57 -30.43 -5.64
CA ARG A 180 -22.19 -29.16 -5.24
C ARG A 180 -21.12 -28.13 -4.88
N PRO A 181 -21.38 -26.82 -5.09
CA PRO A 181 -20.53 -25.78 -4.52
C PRO A 181 -20.47 -25.94 -2.99
N SER A 182 -19.29 -25.77 -2.40
CA SER A 182 -19.17 -25.79 -0.94
C SER A 182 -19.96 -24.62 -0.32
N ASP A 183 -20.44 -24.80 0.91
CA ASP A 183 -21.11 -23.72 1.66
C ASP A 183 -20.17 -22.51 1.83
N ASN A 184 -18.86 -22.75 1.99
CA ASN A 184 -17.85 -21.71 2.05
C ASN A 184 -17.78 -20.87 0.78
N LEU A 185 -17.83 -21.51 -0.40
CA LEU A 185 -17.85 -20.78 -1.68
C LEU A 185 -19.12 -19.94 -1.81
N LEU A 186 -20.25 -20.46 -1.35
CA LEU A 186 -21.54 -19.75 -1.35
C LEU A 186 -21.57 -18.60 -0.33
N ASP A 187 -20.88 -18.69 0.79
CA ASP A 187 -20.76 -17.58 1.74
C ASP A 187 -19.80 -16.49 1.22
N ILE A 188 -18.80 -16.86 0.43
CA ILE A 188 -17.87 -15.91 -0.22
C ILE A 188 -18.55 -15.12 -1.34
N PHE A 189 -19.26 -15.79 -2.27
CA PHE A 189 -19.84 -15.15 -3.45
C PHE A 189 -21.31 -14.76 -3.28
N GLY A 190 -22.03 -15.38 -2.35
CA GLY A 190 -23.43 -15.12 -2.06
C GLY A 190 -24.33 -16.32 -2.36
N ARG A 191 -25.48 -16.35 -1.69
CA ARG A 191 -26.49 -17.41 -1.84
C ARG A 191 -27.89 -16.84 -1.83
N VAL A 192 -28.78 -17.50 -2.57
CA VAL A 192 -30.20 -17.17 -2.56
C VAL A 192 -30.84 -17.80 -1.32
N LYS A 193 -31.40 -16.96 -0.45
CA LYS A 193 -32.14 -17.39 0.74
C LYS A 193 -33.58 -16.88 0.68
N PRO A 194 -34.56 -17.66 1.15
CA PRO A 194 -35.92 -17.18 1.31
C PRO A 194 -35.98 -16.21 2.50
N LEU A 195 -36.00 -14.90 2.22
CA LEU A 195 -36.06 -13.83 3.20
C LEU A 195 -37.41 -13.10 3.10
N PRO A 196 -37.90 -12.46 4.18
CA PRO A 196 -39.09 -11.65 4.11
C PRO A 196 -38.94 -10.53 3.06
N ALA A 197 -39.99 -10.27 2.30
CA ALA A 197 -39.98 -9.31 1.21
C ALA A 197 -39.49 -7.93 1.67
N PRO A 198 -38.48 -7.33 1.01
CA PRO A 198 -37.99 -6.01 1.37
C PRO A 198 -39.08 -4.95 1.20
N LYS A 199 -39.05 -3.92 2.06
CA LYS A 199 -40.09 -2.88 2.14
C LYS A 199 -40.44 -2.24 0.80
N TRP A 200 -39.47 -2.08 -0.10
CA TRP A 200 -39.72 -1.51 -1.42
C TRP A 200 -40.58 -2.42 -2.32
N GLN A 201 -40.43 -3.75 -2.23
CA GLN A 201 -41.29 -4.69 -2.98
C GLN A 201 -42.72 -4.70 -2.45
N VAL A 202 -42.86 -4.61 -1.13
CA VAL A 202 -44.16 -4.49 -0.47
C VAL A 202 -44.82 -3.17 -0.85
N ASN A 203 -44.08 -2.06 -0.82
CA ASN A 203 -44.59 -0.74 -1.18
C ASN A 203 -44.95 -0.61 -2.67
N LEU A 204 -44.31 -1.38 -3.56
CA LEU A 204 -44.64 -1.45 -4.98
C LEU A 204 -45.75 -2.46 -5.31
N GLY A 205 -46.30 -3.16 -4.32
CA GLY A 205 -47.33 -4.19 -4.51
C GLY A 205 -46.83 -5.46 -5.22
N LEU A 206 -45.51 -5.64 -5.31
CA LEU A 206 -44.88 -6.80 -5.96
C LEU A 206 -44.84 -8.04 -5.04
N ALA A 207 -45.01 -7.86 -3.74
CA ALA A 207 -44.98 -8.92 -2.74
C ALA A 207 -45.92 -8.59 -1.57
N ALA A 208 -46.54 -9.61 -0.98
CA ALA A 208 -47.36 -9.45 0.23
C ALA A 208 -46.46 -9.17 1.46
N PRO A 209 -46.95 -8.42 2.46
CA PRO A 209 -46.28 -8.32 3.77
C PRO A 209 -45.98 -9.72 4.31
N ASP A 210 -44.76 -9.92 4.82
CA ASP A 210 -44.25 -11.18 5.38
C ASP A 210 -44.12 -12.38 4.41
N SER A 211 -44.35 -12.19 3.11
CA SER A 211 -44.05 -13.23 2.12
C SER A 211 -42.54 -13.46 2.02
N LYS A 212 -42.13 -14.75 2.00
CA LYS A 212 -40.73 -15.13 1.79
C LYS A 212 -40.41 -15.10 0.31
N VAL A 213 -39.56 -14.17 -0.09
CA VAL A 213 -39.08 -14.04 -1.46
C VAL A 213 -37.64 -14.55 -1.53
N ASN A 214 -37.34 -15.31 -2.58
CA ASN A 214 -35.98 -15.75 -2.87
C ASN A 214 -35.11 -14.52 -3.15
N THR A 215 -34.31 -14.14 -2.16
CA THR A 215 -33.48 -12.95 -2.19
C THR A 215 -32.02 -13.38 -2.22
N PHE A 216 -31.25 -12.80 -3.14
CA PHE A 216 -29.81 -13.01 -3.19
C PHE A 216 -29.15 -12.23 -2.05
N VAL A 217 -28.51 -12.97 -1.14
CA VAL A 217 -27.69 -12.40 -0.06
C VAL A 217 -26.27 -12.30 -0.58
N ALA A 218 -25.73 -11.08 -0.61
CA ALA A 218 -24.37 -10.83 -1.03
C ALA A 218 -23.38 -11.60 -0.14
N GLY A 219 -22.38 -12.23 -0.76
CA GLY A 219 -21.30 -12.88 -0.02
C GLY A 219 -20.24 -11.89 0.43
N SER A 220 -19.33 -12.35 1.29
CA SER A 220 -18.27 -11.54 1.88
C SER A 220 -17.34 -10.88 0.83
N MET A 221 -17.20 -11.47 -0.36
CA MET A 221 -16.46 -10.87 -1.46
C MET A 221 -17.16 -9.64 -2.02
N ILE A 222 -18.48 -9.71 -2.22
CA ILE A 222 -19.27 -8.60 -2.75
C ILE A 222 -19.28 -7.45 -1.74
N GLU A 223 -19.37 -7.75 -0.45
CA GLU A 223 -19.18 -6.75 0.62
C GLU A 223 -17.84 -6.05 0.51
N THR A 224 -16.75 -6.80 0.32
CA THR A 224 -15.40 -6.25 0.17
C THR A 224 -15.30 -5.33 -1.05
N ILE A 225 -15.90 -5.74 -2.18
CA ILE A 225 -15.96 -4.94 -3.40
C ILE A 225 -16.77 -3.66 -3.19
N ALA A 226 -17.93 -3.76 -2.53
CA ALA A 226 -18.74 -2.62 -2.20
C ALA A 226 -17.98 -1.65 -1.27
N MET A 227 -17.29 -2.17 -0.25
CA MET A 227 -16.53 -1.36 0.70
C MET A 227 -15.47 -0.49 0.01
N GLY A 228 -14.61 -1.09 -0.81
CA GLY A 228 -13.56 -0.32 -1.47
C GLY A 228 -14.07 0.57 -2.62
N LEU A 229 -15.20 0.25 -3.25
CA LEU A 229 -15.86 1.14 -4.21
C LEU A 229 -16.43 2.38 -3.50
N MET A 230 -17.20 2.17 -2.44
CA MET A 230 -17.82 3.25 -1.65
C MET A 230 -16.74 4.15 -1.02
N ALA A 231 -15.69 3.55 -0.45
CA ALA A 231 -14.58 4.31 0.11
C ALA A 231 -13.85 5.14 -0.95
N THR A 232 -13.62 4.60 -2.14
CA THR A 232 -12.99 5.35 -3.25
C THR A 232 -13.89 6.49 -3.72
N LEU A 233 -15.21 6.26 -3.81
CA LEU A 233 -16.15 7.29 -4.21
C LEU A 233 -16.16 8.46 -3.22
N PHE A 234 -16.38 8.18 -1.93
CA PHE A 234 -16.39 9.22 -0.91
C PHE A 234 -15.05 9.93 -0.79
N SER A 235 -13.96 9.17 -0.82
CA SER A 235 -12.63 9.77 -0.74
C SER A 235 -12.28 10.63 -1.94
N THR A 236 -12.67 10.24 -3.16
CA THR A 236 -12.48 11.07 -4.35
C THR A 236 -13.25 12.38 -4.24
N ILE A 237 -14.54 12.32 -3.86
CA ILE A 237 -15.39 13.51 -3.71
C ILE A 237 -14.82 14.48 -2.67
N LEU A 238 -14.33 13.97 -1.54
CA LEU A 238 -13.75 14.78 -0.46
C LEU A 238 -12.32 15.24 -0.77
N ALA A 239 -11.52 14.42 -1.47
CA ALA A 239 -10.14 14.74 -1.81
C ALA A 239 -10.04 15.86 -2.84
N ILE A 240 -10.98 15.97 -3.78
CA ILE A 240 -11.00 17.05 -4.79
C ILE A 240 -10.90 18.43 -4.11
N PRO A 241 -11.85 18.88 -3.27
CA PRO A 241 -11.76 20.20 -2.64
C PRO A 241 -10.54 20.33 -1.72
N ILE A 242 -10.20 19.28 -0.97
CA ILE A 242 -9.03 19.29 -0.06
C ILE A 242 -7.71 19.48 -0.84
N SER A 243 -7.62 18.94 -2.05
CA SER A 243 -6.42 19.05 -2.89
C SER A 243 -6.14 20.49 -3.32
N PHE A 244 -7.17 21.30 -3.55
CA PHE A 244 -7.00 22.74 -3.86
C PHE A 244 -6.38 23.50 -2.68
N PHE A 245 -6.78 23.17 -1.44
CA PHE A 245 -6.17 23.76 -0.23
C PHE A 245 -4.73 23.27 0.01
N ALA A 246 -4.38 22.10 -0.51
CA ALA A 246 -3.04 21.51 -0.39
C ALA A 246 -2.11 21.84 -1.58
N ALA A 247 -2.55 22.66 -2.55
CA ALA A 247 -1.80 23.04 -3.74
C ALA A 247 -1.16 24.44 -3.59
N ARG A 248 0.18 24.50 -3.67
CA ARG A 248 0.96 25.72 -3.46
C ARG A 248 0.69 26.81 -4.49
N ASN A 249 0.53 26.46 -5.77
CA ASN A 249 0.31 27.41 -6.86
C ASN A 249 -1.02 28.18 -6.73
N ILE A 250 -2.02 27.60 -6.05
CA ILE A 250 -3.31 28.24 -5.77
C ILE A 250 -3.23 29.02 -4.46
N MET A 251 -2.78 28.37 -3.38
CA MET A 251 -2.81 28.96 -2.04
C MET A 251 -1.80 30.10 -1.84
N SER A 252 -0.71 30.13 -2.61
CA SER A 252 0.25 31.26 -2.59
C SER A 252 -0.37 32.58 -3.07
N ARG A 253 -1.50 32.55 -3.78
CA ARG A 253 -2.19 33.73 -4.31
C ARG A 253 -3.20 34.33 -3.33
N LEU A 254 -3.60 33.59 -2.29
CA LEU A 254 -4.55 34.06 -1.29
C LEU A 254 -3.82 34.63 -0.06
N PRO A 255 -4.28 35.74 0.53
CA PRO A 255 -3.75 36.23 1.79
C PRO A 255 -3.95 35.18 2.90
N GLY A 256 -2.88 34.79 3.58
CA GLY A 256 -2.89 33.70 4.58
C GLY A 256 -2.89 32.27 4.01
N GLY A 257 -2.89 32.12 2.67
CA GLY A 257 -3.02 30.81 2.05
C GLY A 257 -1.81 29.88 2.25
N MET A 258 -0.61 30.41 2.47
CA MET A 258 0.56 29.59 2.81
C MET A 258 0.39 28.83 4.14
N THR A 259 -0.25 29.44 5.13
CA THR A 259 -0.56 28.78 6.42
C THR A 259 -1.54 27.63 6.20
N ILE A 260 -2.59 27.86 5.41
CA ILE A 260 -3.57 26.82 5.04
C ILE A 260 -2.88 25.68 4.28
N TYR A 261 -1.99 25.99 3.34
CA TYR A 261 -1.22 25.00 2.59
C TYR A 261 -0.39 24.10 3.53
N TYR A 262 0.37 24.68 4.46
CA TYR A 262 1.18 23.90 5.40
C TYR A 262 0.32 23.10 6.38
N ALA A 263 -0.79 23.67 6.86
CA ALA A 263 -1.74 22.98 7.73
C ALA A 263 -2.40 21.80 7.00
N ALA A 264 -2.91 22.01 5.78
CA ALA A 264 -3.51 20.98 4.96
C ALA A 264 -2.51 19.84 4.69
N ARG A 265 -1.30 20.14 4.21
CA ARG A 265 -0.28 19.10 3.99
C ARG A 265 0.15 18.41 5.28
N GLY A 266 0.22 19.13 6.40
CA GLY A 266 0.46 18.55 7.71
C GLY A 266 -0.59 17.51 8.08
N ILE A 267 -1.87 17.87 7.99
CA ILE A 267 -3.00 16.97 8.27
C ILE A 267 -2.97 15.75 7.35
N LEU A 268 -2.79 15.94 6.03
CA LEU A 268 -2.72 14.82 5.08
C LEU A 268 -1.56 13.89 5.39
N ASN A 269 -0.40 14.41 5.78
CA ASN A 269 0.76 13.59 6.14
C ASN A 269 0.52 12.80 7.44
N VAL A 270 -0.10 13.41 8.45
CA VAL A 270 -0.43 12.72 9.71
C VAL A 270 -1.44 11.60 9.48
N VAL A 271 -2.53 11.88 8.75
CA VAL A 271 -3.56 10.87 8.45
C VAL A 271 -3.00 9.70 7.64
N ARG A 272 -2.04 9.97 6.73
CA ARG A 272 -1.34 8.94 5.96
C ARG A 272 -0.32 8.14 6.75
N ALA A 273 0.26 8.71 7.81
CA ALA A 273 1.22 7.99 8.66
C ALA A 273 0.53 6.90 9.50
N ILE A 274 -0.76 7.08 9.78
CA ILE A 274 -1.59 6.10 10.48
C ILE A 274 -2.13 5.09 9.47
N ASP A 275 -1.83 3.81 9.70
CA ASP A 275 -2.32 2.72 8.85
C ASP A 275 -3.84 2.55 8.92
N THR A 276 -4.41 2.02 7.84
CA THR A 276 -5.83 1.70 7.71
C THR A 276 -6.40 0.87 8.86
N ILE A 277 -5.63 -0.08 9.43
CA ILE A 277 -6.05 -0.90 10.57
C ILE A 277 -6.35 -0.03 11.80
N VAL A 278 -5.47 0.93 12.10
CA VAL A 278 -5.61 1.80 13.26
C VAL A 278 -6.81 2.72 13.09
N TRP A 279 -7.03 3.23 11.88
CA TRP A 279 -8.27 3.95 11.55
C TRP A 279 -9.50 3.08 11.77
N GLY A 280 -9.45 1.80 11.39
CA GLY A 280 -10.49 0.82 11.67
C GLY A 280 -10.83 0.73 13.16
N LEU A 281 -9.82 0.56 14.01
CA LEU A 281 -9.99 0.48 15.48
C LEU A 281 -10.66 1.74 16.06
N ILE A 282 -10.23 2.93 15.62
CA ILE A 282 -10.81 4.20 16.08
C ILE A 282 -12.27 4.33 15.63
N VAL A 283 -12.55 4.00 14.37
CA VAL A 283 -13.87 4.16 13.76
C VAL A 283 -14.88 3.15 14.34
N ILE A 284 -14.46 1.95 14.75
CA ILE A 284 -15.35 0.98 15.40
C ILE A 284 -15.94 1.56 16.70
N VAL A 285 -15.15 2.30 17.47
CA VAL A 285 -15.65 2.96 18.69
C VAL A 285 -16.61 4.11 18.36
N TRP A 286 -16.49 4.69 17.16
CA TRP A 286 -17.37 5.75 16.67
C TRP A 286 -18.73 5.21 16.19
N VAL A 287 -18.73 4.30 15.21
CA VAL A 287 -19.94 3.88 14.48
C VAL A 287 -20.38 2.44 14.75
N GLY A 288 -19.59 1.66 15.51
CA GLY A 288 -19.83 0.24 15.79
C GLY A 288 -19.07 -0.71 14.86
N LEU A 289 -19.21 -2.02 15.07
CA LEU A 289 -18.67 -3.06 14.20
C LEU A 289 -19.53 -3.18 12.91
N GLY A 290 -18.90 -3.60 11.82
CA GLY A 290 -19.54 -3.90 10.54
C GLY A 290 -18.80 -3.32 9.33
N THR A 291 -19.35 -3.58 8.14
CA THR A 291 -18.83 -3.08 6.85
C THR A 291 -18.79 -1.56 6.78
N PHE A 292 -19.76 -0.89 7.43
CA PHE A 292 -19.82 0.57 7.50
C PHE A 292 -18.58 1.20 8.13
N ALA A 293 -18.11 0.67 9.26
CA ALA A 293 -16.89 1.13 9.92
C ALA A 293 -15.68 1.00 9.00
N GLY A 294 -15.61 -0.11 8.26
CA GLY A 294 -14.56 -0.32 7.28
C GLY A 294 -14.59 0.69 6.12
N VAL A 295 -15.76 1.05 5.60
CA VAL A 295 -15.90 2.11 4.58
C VAL A 295 -15.40 3.45 5.10
N VAL A 296 -15.78 3.83 6.32
CA VAL A 296 -15.37 5.11 6.90
C VAL A 296 -13.85 5.14 7.15
N ALA A 297 -13.28 4.07 7.70
CA ALA A 297 -11.83 3.94 7.91
C ALA A 297 -11.04 4.04 6.59
N LEU A 298 -11.46 3.30 5.55
CA LEU A 298 -10.87 3.38 4.21
C LEU A 298 -11.00 4.78 3.62
N THR A 299 -12.16 5.43 3.81
CA THR A 299 -12.43 6.76 3.29
C THR A 299 -11.46 7.77 3.90
N ILE A 300 -11.30 7.80 5.23
CA ILE A 300 -10.40 8.74 5.94
C ILE A 300 -8.97 8.61 5.42
N HIS A 301 -8.44 7.38 5.40
CA HIS A 301 -7.09 7.13 4.92
C HIS A 301 -6.93 7.46 3.42
N SER A 302 -7.96 7.19 2.60
CA SER A 302 -7.95 7.47 1.15
C SER A 302 -8.08 8.94 0.79
N VAL A 303 -8.81 9.73 1.57
CA VAL A 303 -8.89 11.18 1.39
C VAL A 303 -7.51 11.79 1.50
N ALA A 304 -6.71 11.35 2.47
CA ALA A 304 -5.38 11.88 2.68
C ALA A 304 -4.40 11.49 1.55
N ALA A 305 -4.49 10.25 1.07
CA ALA A 305 -3.70 9.77 -0.06
C ALA A 305 -4.04 10.49 -1.37
N LEU A 306 -5.33 10.51 -1.74
CA LEU A 306 -5.81 11.16 -2.97
C LEU A 306 -5.65 12.68 -2.91
N GLY A 307 -5.98 13.32 -1.78
CA GLY A 307 -5.86 14.77 -1.62
C GLY A 307 -4.43 15.25 -1.85
N LYS A 308 -3.44 14.46 -1.39
CA LYS A 308 -2.03 14.75 -1.66
C LYS A 308 -1.67 14.57 -3.13
N LEU A 309 -2.03 13.43 -3.75
CA LEU A 309 -1.74 13.16 -5.17
C LEU A 309 -2.40 14.19 -6.09
N PHE A 310 -3.68 14.48 -5.87
CA PHE A 310 -4.41 15.51 -6.61
C PHE A 310 -3.76 16.89 -6.43
N SER A 311 -3.26 17.23 -5.23
CA SER A 311 -2.58 18.52 -5.01
C SER A 311 -1.28 18.63 -5.79
N GLU A 312 -0.55 17.53 -5.95
CA GLU A 312 0.68 17.50 -6.74
C GLU A 312 0.36 17.67 -8.22
N GLU A 313 -0.68 17.03 -8.75
CA GLU A 313 -1.12 17.26 -10.14
C GLU A 313 -1.57 18.70 -10.38
N ILE A 314 -2.30 19.30 -9.42
CA ILE A 314 -2.68 20.71 -9.49
C ILE A 314 -1.43 21.60 -9.53
N GLU A 315 -0.37 21.28 -8.78
CA GLU A 315 0.90 22.02 -8.79
C GLU A 315 1.67 21.87 -10.12
N HIS A 316 1.43 20.79 -10.89
CA HIS A 316 2.12 20.47 -12.14
C HIS A 316 1.33 20.87 -13.42
N ILE A 317 0.23 21.61 -13.30
CA ILE A 317 -0.52 22.14 -14.46
C ILE A 317 0.40 22.98 -15.35
N ASP A 318 0.33 22.78 -16.67
CA ASP A 318 1.04 23.60 -17.64
C ASP A 318 0.41 25.01 -17.70
N PRO A 319 1.20 26.09 -17.46
CA PRO A 319 0.70 27.46 -17.58
C PRO A 319 0.29 27.84 -19.02
N GLY A 320 0.81 27.17 -20.06
CA GLY A 320 0.57 27.53 -21.47
C GLY A 320 -0.92 27.62 -21.85
N PRO A 321 -1.73 26.55 -21.68
CA PRO A 321 -3.16 26.58 -21.93
C PRO A 321 -3.91 27.62 -21.07
N VAL A 322 -3.44 27.87 -19.84
CA VAL A 322 -4.04 28.86 -18.94
C VAL A 322 -3.82 30.27 -19.47
N GLU A 323 -2.60 30.59 -19.89
CA GLU A 323 -2.23 31.88 -20.49
C GLU A 323 -2.92 32.12 -21.84
N ALA A 324 -3.07 31.08 -22.67
CA ALA A 324 -3.77 31.19 -23.95
C ALA A 324 -5.27 31.53 -23.76
N VAL A 325 -5.94 30.86 -22.82
CA VAL A 325 -7.35 31.11 -22.53
C VAL A 325 -7.54 32.49 -21.88
N THR A 326 -6.68 32.90 -20.94
CA THR A 326 -6.77 34.25 -20.36
C THR A 326 -6.47 35.35 -21.38
N ALA A 327 -5.53 35.14 -22.31
CA ALA A 327 -5.23 36.07 -23.39
C ALA A 327 -6.42 36.29 -24.35
N SER A 328 -7.32 35.31 -24.47
CA SER A 328 -8.57 35.46 -25.24
C SER A 328 -9.65 36.32 -24.55
N GLY A 329 -9.39 36.82 -23.34
CA GLY A 329 -10.34 37.61 -22.54
C GLY A 329 -11.24 36.75 -21.65
N ALA A 330 -10.92 35.46 -21.47
CA ALA A 330 -11.72 34.56 -20.65
C ALA A 330 -11.65 34.92 -19.16
N ASN A 331 -12.80 34.82 -18.47
CA ASN A 331 -12.86 35.01 -17.02
C ASN A 331 -12.33 33.79 -16.25
N LEU A 332 -12.11 33.91 -14.94
CA LEU A 332 -11.56 32.84 -14.09
C LEU A 332 -12.32 31.51 -14.21
N ALA A 333 -13.66 31.56 -14.25
CA ALA A 333 -14.48 30.35 -14.36
C ALA A 333 -14.31 29.67 -15.73
N GLN A 334 -14.19 30.46 -16.81
CA GLN A 334 -13.88 29.96 -18.14
C GLN A 334 -12.46 29.38 -18.20
N THR A 335 -11.48 30.05 -17.62
CA THR A 335 -10.10 29.54 -17.54
C THR A 335 -10.03 28.22 -16.77
N ILE A 336 -10.70 28.12 -15.63
CA ILE A 336 -10.75 26.87 -14.86
C ILE A 336 -11.40 25.76 -15.70
N ARG A 337 -12.54 26.05 -16.33
CA ARG A 337 -13.29 25.07 -17.11
C ARG A 337 -12.57 24.58 -18.36
N PHE A 338 -11.90 25.48 -19.09
CA PHE A 338 -11.35 25.18 -20.41
C PHE A 338 -9.84 24.96 -20.43
N ALA A 339 -9.08 25.47 -19.45
CA ALA A 339 -7.65 25.25 -19.36
C ALA A 339 -7.25 24.29 -18.23
N VAL A 340 -7.86 24.40 -17.05
CA VAL A 340 -7.43 23.63 -15.86
C VAL A 340 -8.08 22.25 -15.77
N ILE A 341 -9.41 22.18 -15.77
CA ILE A 341 -10.16 20.92 -15.61
C ILE A 341 -9.74 19.86 -16.64
N PRO A 342 -9.56 20.18 -17.94
CA PRO A 342 -9.18 19.18 -18.94
C PRO A 342 -7.82 18.53 -18.67
N GLN A 343 -6.87 19.27 -18.07
CA GLN A 343 -5.56 18.74 -17.69
C GLN A 343 -5.63 17.84 -16.45
N LEU A 344 -6.52 18.14 -15.51
CA LEU A 344 -6.62 17.40 -14.23
C LEU A 344 -7.44 16.11 -14.32
N VAL A 345 -8.53 16.11 -15.11
CA VAL A 345 -9.50 15.00 -15.15
C VAL A 345 -8.84 13.64 -15.49
N PRO A 346 -7.95 13.52 -16.50
CA PRO A 346 -7.31 12.24 -16.83
C PRO A 346 -6.49 11.68 -15.66
N SER A 347 -5.63 12.50 -15.05
CA SER A 347 -4.82 12.11 -13.89
C SER A 347 -5.69 11.78 -12.67
N PHE A 348 -6.73 12.59 -12.39
CA PHE A 348 -7.62 12.37 -11.27
C PHE A 348 -8.36 11.03 -11.39
N LEU A 349 -8.91 10.74 -12.57
CA LEU A 349 -9.54 9.45 -12.85
C LEU A 349 -8.55 8.29 -12.71
N ALA A 350 -7.34 8.45 -13.24
CA ALA A 350 -6.31 7.41 -13.16
C ALA A 350 -5.89 7.10 -11.72
N TYR A 351 -5.77 8.13 -10.87
CA TYR A 351 -5.47 7.97 -9.45
C TYR A 351 -6.65 7.46 -8.63
N SER A 352 -7.89 7.84 -8.95
CA SER A 352 -9.08 7.24 -8.33
C SER A 352 -9.20 5.75 -8.66
N LEU A 353 -8.93 5.35 -9.91
CA LEU A 353 -8.92 3.93 -10.31
C LEU A 353 -7.79 3.14 -9.63
N LEU A 354 -6.61 3.73 -9.51
CA LEU A 354 -5.51 3.14 -8.73
C LEU A 354 -5.91 3.00 -7.26
N ARG A 355 -6.59 4.01 -6.69
CA ARG A 355 -7.02 3.97 -5.30
C ARG A 355 -8.12 2.95 -5.07
N TRP A 356 -8.97 2.69 -6.07
CA TRP A 356 -9.95 1.63 -6.02
C TRP A 356 -9.31 0.25 -5.85
N ASP A 357 -8.30 -0.11 -6.65
CA ASP A 357 -7.54 -1.36 -6.46
C ASP A 357 -6.95 -1.45 -5.04
N ILE A 358 -6.27 -0.39 -4.59
CA ILE A 358 -5.68 -0.35 -3.25
C ILE A 358 -6.77 -0.53 -2.17
N ASN A 359 -7.92 0.14 -2.30
CA ASN A 359 -9.01 0.04 -1.34
C ASN A 359 -9.69 -1.33 -1.33
N MET A 360 -9.76 -2.05 -2.46
CA MET A 360 -10.23 -3.45 -2.50
C MET A 360 -9.32 -4.32 -1.63
N ARG A 361 -8.01 -4.14 -1.74
CA ARG A 361 -7.01 -4.89 -0.97
C ARG A 361 -7.04 -4.52 0.51
N SER A 362 -7.00 -3.22 0.83
CA SER A 362 -7.10 -2.76 2.22
C SER A 362 -8.42 -3.13 2.89
N ALA A 363 -9.51 -3.34 2.13
CA ALA A 363 -10.78 -3.82 2.67
C ALA A 363 -10.70 -5.24 3.23
N THR A 364 -9.83 -6.12 2.70
CA THR A 364 -9.61 -7.46 3.27
C THR A 364 -8.96 -7.34 4.65
N VAL A 365 -7.96 -6.48 4.77
CA VAL A 365 -7.23 -6.24 6.02
C VAL A 365 -8.12 -5.58 7.06
N ILE A 366 -8.87 -4.55 6.68
CA ILE A 366 -9.84 -3.88 7.56
C ILE A 366 -10.96 -4.83 7.98
N GLY A 367 -11.38 -5.74 7.10
CA GLY A 367 -12.41 -6.72 7.42
C GLY A 367 -12.07 -7.58 8.63
N PHE A 368 -10.77 -7.86 8.86
CA PHE A 368 -10.29 -8.55 10.06
C PHE A 368 -10.64 -7.83 11.37
N VAL A 369 -10.67 -6.50 11.32
CA VAL A 369 -10.76 -5.65 12.50
C VAL A 369 -12.17 -5.11 12.67
N ALA A 370 -12.77 -4.62 11.59
CA ALA A 370 -14.10 -4.03 11.58
C ALA A 370 -15.23 -5.08 11.62
N GLY A 371 -14.95 -6.34 11.28
CA GLY A 371 -15.95 -7.41 11.31
C GLY A 371 -16.90 -7.41 10.12
N GLY A 372 -16.40 -7.15 8.91
CA GLY A 372 -17.19 -7.18 7.68
C GLY A 372 -16.36 -7.61 6.46
N GLY A 373 -17.01 -8.09 5.40
CA GLY A 373 -16.34 -8.54 4.19
C GLY A 373 -15.50 -9.81 4.37
N ILE A 374 -14.66 -10.11 3.38
CA ILE A 374 -13.89 -11.36 3.30
C ILE A 374 -12.83 -11.47 4.39
N GLY A 375 -12.32 -10.33 4.89
CA GLY A 375 -11.39 -10.31 6.01
C GLY A 375 -11.97 -11.00 7.23
N PHE A 376 -13.21 -10.66 7.60
CA PHE A 376 -13.87 -11.28 8.75
C PHE A 376 -14.00 -12.80 8.59
N PHE A 377 -14.41 -13.25 7.40
CA PHE A 377 -14.49 -14.68 7.07
C PHE A 377 -13.12 -15.38 7.21
N VAL A 378 -12.04 -14.75 6.75
CA VAL A 378 -10.69 -15.32 6.85
C VAL A 378 -10.23 -15.46 8.30
N ILE A 379 -10.42 -14.44 9.16
CA ILE A 379 -9.99 -14.57 10.56
C ILE A 379 -10.82 -15.58 11.33
N GLU A 380 -12.12 -15.70 11.02
CA GLU A 380 -13.00 -16.71 11.62
C GLU A 380 -12.57 -18.14 11.26
N THR A 381 -12.33 -18.40 9.97
CA THR A 381 -11.86 -19.73 9.49
C THR A 381 -10.50 -20.11 10.07
N VAL A 382 -9.57 -19.15 10.19
CA VAL A 382 -8.27 -19.37 10.85
C VAL A 382 -8.45 -19.69 12.34
N ARG A 383 -9.32 -18.98 13.05
CA ARG A 383 -9.61 -19.24 14.48
C ARG A 383 -10.23 -20.62 14.71
N MET A 384 -11.00 -21.13 13.75
CA MET A 384 -11.57 -22.48 13.78
C MET A 384 -10.59 -23.59 13.36
N GLY A 385 -9.37 -23.25 12.95
CA GLY A 385 -8.39 -24.22 12.43
C GLY A 385 -8.72 -24.74 11.02
N GLY A 386 -9.65 -24.10 10.31
CA GLY A 386 -10.15 -24.49 8.99
C GLY A 386 -9.25 -24.01 7.86
N TYR A 387 -8.06 -24.60 7.70
CA TYR A 387 -7.09 -24.17 6.69
C TYR A 387 -7.57 -24.33 5.24
N GLN A 388 -8.44 -25.31 4.95
CA GLN A 388 -9.01 -25.53 3.62
C GLN A 388 -10.09 -24.49 3.27
N GLN A 389 -10.86 -24.05 4.27
CA GLN A 389 -11.83 -22.96 4.12
C GLN A 389 -11.13 -21.62 3.96
N TYR A 390 -10.08 -21.39 4.76
CA TYR A 390 -9.19 -20.24 4.60
C TYR A 390 -8.57 -20.21 3.19
N ALA A 391 -8.12 -21.35 2.68
CA ALA A 391 -7.58 -21.47 1.33
C ALA A 391 -8.58 -21.01 0.26
N THR A 392 -9.86 -21.39 0.38
CA THR A 392 -10.91 -20.95 -0.56
C THR A 392 -11.05 -19.44 -0.58
N ALA A 393 -11.07 -18.80 0.60
CA ALA A 393 -11.14 -17.34 0.68
C ALA A 393 -9.89 -16.68 0.09
N LEU A 394 -8.70 -17.19 0.39
CA LEU A 394 -7.43 -16.68 -0.14
C LEU A 394 -7.39 -16.74 -1.67
N TRP A 395 -7.76 -17.88 -2.26
CA TRP A 395 -7.83 -18.05 -3.72
C TRP A 395 -8.90 -17.17 -4.35
N ALA A 396 -10.08 -17.04 -3.71
CA ALA A 396 -11.13 -16.16 -4.18
C ALA A 396 -10.69 -14.70 -4.22
N VAL A 397 -10.06 -14.20 -3.14
CA VAL A 397 -9.47 -12.86 -3.06
C VAL A 397 -8.43 -12.67 -4.16
N ALA A 398 -7.51 -13.62 -4.30
CA ALA A 398 -6.46 -13.57 -5.31
C ALA A 398 -7.03 -13.41 -6.73
N VAL A 399 -8.00 -14.25 -7.11
CA VAL A 399 -8.61 -14.22 -8.44
C VAL A 399 -9.37 -12.92 -8.68
N VAL A 400 -10.19 -12.49 -7.72
CA VAL A 400 -11.03 -11.30 -7.87
C VAL A 400 -10.19 -10.02 -7.96
N ILE A 401 -9.20 -9.85 -7.06
CA ILE A 401 -8.32 -8.68 -7.09
C ILE A 401 -7.48 -8.66 -8.36
N MET A 402 -6.93 -9.80 -8.82
CA MET A 402 -6.19 -9.86 -10.09
C MET A 402 -7.07 -9.44 -11.28
N LEU A 403 -8.33 -9.87 -11.31
CA LEU A 403 -9.28 -9.49 -12.36
C LEU A 403 -9.60 -8.00 -12.30
N VAL A 404 -9.81 -7.44 -11.11
CA VAL A 404 -10.04 -6.02 -10.90
C VAL A 404 -8.82 -5.17 -11.30
N ASP A 405 -7.62 -5.57 -10.91
CA ASP A 405 -6.37 -4.88 -11.28
C ASP A 405 -6.17 -4.89 -12.79
N TYR A 406 -6.40 -6.02 -13.45
CA TYR A 406 -6.32 -6.11 -14.90
C TYR A 406 -7.31 -5.17 -15.62
N ILE A 407 -8.56 -5.12 -15.15
CA ILE A 407 -9.58 -4.21 -15.70
C ILE A 407 -9.19 -2.75 -15.44
N SER A 408 -8.76 -2.43 -14.23
CA SER A 408 -8.34 -1.07 -13.82
C SER A 408 -7.12 -0.59 -14.62
N GLU A 409 -6.14 -1.46 -14.84
CA GLU A 409 -4.96 -1.18 -15.68
C GLU A 409 -5.36 -0.85 -17.12
N LYS A 410 -6.25 -1.65 -17.72
CA LYS A 410 -6.74 -1.41 -19.09
C LYS A 410 -7.51 -0.10 -19.20
N TRP A 411 -8.33 0.25 -18.20
CA TRP A 411 -9.05 1.51 -18.18
C TRP A 411 -8.11 2.70 -18.03
N ARG A 412 -7.14 2.62 -17.11
CA ARG A 412 -6.11 3.66 -16.92
C ARG A 412 -5.27 3.89 -18.17
N GLU A 413 -4.82 2.82 -18.84
CA GLU A 413 -4.09 2.89 -20.11
C GLU A 413 -4.90 3.63 -21.19
N SER A 414 -6.23 3.44 -21.22
CA SER A 414 -7.09 4.10 -22.19
C SER A 414 -7.33 5.58 -21.86
N ILE A 415 -7.31 5.96 -20.58
CA ILE A 415 -7.52 7.35 -20.12
C ILE A 415 -6.26 8.19 -20.34
N LEU A 416 -5.08 7.61 -20.15
CA LEU A 416 -3.78 8.31 -20.20
C LEU A 416 -3.17 8.39 -21.61
N LYS A 417 -3.74 7.72 -22.61
CA LYS A 417 -3.27 7.85 -24.00
C LYS A 417 -3.65 9.24 -24.54
N ASP A 418 -2.67 10.12 -24.61
CA ASP A 418 -2.68 11.36 -25.40
C ASP A 418 -2.83 11.02 -26.88
N GLN A 419 -4.07 10.75 -27.32
CA GLN A 419 -4.38 10.79 -28.73
C GLN A 419 -4.90 12.19 -29.05
N PRO A 420 -4.27 12.94 -29.97
CA PRO A 420 -4.93 14.10 -30.54
C PRO A 420 -6.28 13.60 -31.07
N GLN A 421 -7.36 14.21 -30.59
CA GLN A 421 -8.71 13.88 -31.05
C GLN A 421 -8.70 13.95 -32.58
N LYS A 422 -8.74 12.79 -33.23
CA LYS A 422 -9.02 12.73 -34.66
C LYS A 422 -10.38 13.39 -34.85
N ASP A 423 -10.38 14.43 -35.68
CA ASP A 423 -11.54 15.21 -36.06
C ASP A 423 -12.82 14.36 -36.15
N GLU A 424 -13.86 14.89 -35.53
CA GLU A 424 -15.12 14.22 -35.29
C GLU A 424 -15.77 13.76 -36.60
N THR A 425 -15.77 12.45 -36.84
CA THR A 425 -16.85 11.84 -37.63
C THR A 425 -18.17 12.09 -36.90
N LYS A 426 -18.95 13.06 -37.39
CA LYS A 426 -20.35 13.40 -37.05
C LYS A 426 -21.04 12.32 -36.18
N LYS A 427 -20.84 12.40 -34.85
CA LYS A 427 -21.38 11.41 -33.91
C LYS A 427 -22.90 11.58 -33.85
N ARG A 428 -23.66 10.48 -34.00
CA ARG A 428 -25.13 10.50 -33.84
C ARG A 428 -25.46 10.90 -32.40
N PRO A 429 -26.09 12.07 -32.15
CA PRO A 429 -26.26 12.62 -30.80
C PRO A 429 -27.05 11.67 -29.89
N PHE A 430 -28.08 11.02 -30.44
CA PHE A 430 -28.93 10.09 -29.70
C PHE A 430 -28.20 8.87 -29.12
N ALA A 431 -27.24 8.28 -29.86
CA ALA A 431 -26.52 7.09 -29.41
C ALA A 431 -25.56 7.40 -28.24
N ASN A 432 -24.95 8.59 -28.24
CA ASN A 432 -24.10 9.03 -27.13
C ASN A 432 -24.93 9.37 -25.90
N THR A 433 -26.07 10.05 -26.06
CA THR A 433 -26.99 10.32 -24.95
C THR A 433 -27.49 9.03 -24.31
N LEU A 434 -27.86 8.01 -25.11
CA LEU A 434 -28.25 6.70 -24.59
C LEU A 434 -27.11 6.00 -23.85
N ARG A 435 -25.87 6.05 -24.38
CA ARG A 435 -24.70 5.48 -23.69
C ARG A 435 -24.42 6.17 -22.37
N THR A 436 -24.41 7.50 -22.34
CA THR A 436 -24.22 8.26 -21.10
C THR A 436 -25.32 7.98 -20.10
N ALA A 437 -26.59 7.96 -20.54
CA ALA A 437 -27.72 7.60 -19.68
C ALA A 437 -27.57 6.19 -19.11
N PHE A 438 -27.17 5.21 -19.93
CA PHE A 438 -26.89 3.85 -19.48
C PHE A 438 -25.80 3.81 -18.40
N TYR A 439 -24.65 4.48 -18.59
CA TYR A 439 -23.59 4.50 -17.59
C TYR A 439 -24.00 5.23 -16.30
N VAL A 440 -24.79 6.31 -16.39
CA VAL A 440 -25.32 7.02 -15.22
C VAL A 440 -26.31 6.15 -14.45
N ILE A 441 -27.23 5.46 -15.15
CA ILE A 441 -28.18 4.53 -14.53
C ILE A 441 -27.41 3.37 -13.87
N LEU A 442 -26.44 2.78 -14.58
CA LEU A 442 -25.61 1.71 -14.05
C LEU A 442 -24.83 2.17 -12.81
N GLY A 443 -24.18 3.33 -12.87
CA GLY A 443 -23.44 3.89 -11.74
C GLY A 443 -24.34 4.18 -10.53
N THR A 444 -25.54 4.70 -10.77
CA THR A 444 -26.52 4.97 -9.72
C THR A 444 -27.03 3.66 -9.10
N ALA A 445 -27.29 2.63 -9.90
CA ALA A 445 -27.69 1.31 -9.42
C ALA A 445 -26.58 0.65 -8.60
N VAL A 446 -25.33 0.70 -9.07
CA VAL A 446 -24.16 0.18 -8.34
C VAL A 446 -23.95 0.94 -7.03
N PHE A 447 -24.11 2.26 -7.03
CA PHE A 447 -24.03 3.07 -5.81
C PHE A 447 -25.13 2.71 -4.82
N ALA A 448 -26.38 2.60 -5.26
CA ALA A 448 -27.51 2.24 -4.40
C ALA A 448 -27.34 0.83 -3.81
N TYR A 449 -26.85 -0.12 -4.62
CA TYR A 449 -26.54 -1.48 -4.17
C TYR A 449 -25.39 -1.49 -3.18
N GLY A 450 -24.29 -0.79 -3.48
CA GLY A 450 -23.14 -0.66 -2.59
C GLY A 450 -23.50 0.01 -1.26
N TRP A 451 -24.34 1.04 -1.29
CA TRP A 451 -24.86 1.70 -0.10
C TRP A 451 -25.66 0.75 0.79
N ASN A 452 -26.52 -0.09 0.18
CA ASN A 452 -27.32 -1.06 0.91
C ASN A 452 -26.45 -2.15 1.56
N ILE A 453 -25.48 -2.69 0.83
CA ILE A 453 -24.57 -3.75 1.30
C ILE A 453 -23.63 -3.26 2.41
N THR A 454 -23.16 -2.02 2.30
CA THR A 454 -22.23 -1.45 3.28
C THR A 454 -22.93 -0.88 4.51
N GLU A 455 -24.26 -1.01 4.58
CA GLU A 455 -25.12 -0.58 5.70
C GLU A 455 -24.84 0.87 6.15
N ILE A 456 -24.53 1.76 5.20
CA ILE A 456 -24.15 3.15 5.51
C ILE A 456 -25.29 3.86 6.21
N SER A 457 -25.02 4.32 7.43
CA SER A 457 -25.99 5.00 8.28
C SER A 457 -25.49 6.38 8.71
N ILE A 458 -26.02 7.42 8.04
CA ILE A 458 -25.69 8.82 8.35
C ILE A 458 -26.03 9.16 9.81
N ARG A 459 -27.11 8.57 10.35
CA ARG A 459 -27.52 8.76 11.74
C ARG A 459 -26.44 8.33 12.74
N SER A 460 -25.74 7.23 12.46
CA SER A 460 -24.68 6.70 13.33
C SER A 460 -23.43 7.57 13.30
N MET A 461 -23.17 8.26 12.18
CA MET A 461 -22.07 9.25 12.11
C MET A 461 -22.35 10.48 12.95
N LEU A 462 -23.60 10.97 12.92
CA LEU A 462 -23.99 12.19 13.61
C LEU A 462 -24.21 12.00 15.12
N ASN A 463 -24.52 10.78 15.55
CA ASN A 463 -24.69 10.41 16.95
C ASN A 463 -23.61 9.40 17.37
N PRO A 464 -22.36 9.86 17.59
CA PRO A 464 -21.28 8.98 18.03
C PRO A 464 -21.62 8.29 19.36
N GLY A 465 -21.02 7.11 19.58
CA GLY A 465 -21.08 6.44 20.88
C GLY A 465 -20.61 7.34 22.03
N LYS A 466 -21.18 7.16 23.23
CA LYS A 466 -20.90 8.01 24.41
C LYS A 466 -19.41 8.14 24.74
N ASN A 467 -18.61 7.12 24.43
CA ASN A 467 -17.19 7.04 24.75
C ASN A 467 -16.27 7.58 23.64
N PHE A 468 -16.81 7.98 22.48
CA PHE A 468 -15.99 8.42 21.34
C PHE A 468 -15.16 9.67 21.66
N GLY A 469 -15.75 10.65 22.35
CA GLY A 469 -15.05 11.86 22.75
C GLY A 469 -13.90 11.59 23.72
N GLN A 470 -14.10 10.68 24.68
CA GLN A 470 -13.06 10.26 25.62
C GLN A 470 -11.91 9.56 24.90
N LEU A 471 -12.22 8.66 23.97
CA LEU A 471 -11.20 7.99 23.16
C LEU A 471 -10.32 8.99 22.39
N ILE A 472 -10.92 10.01 21.76
CA ILE A 472 -10.14 11.06 21.06
C ILE A 472 -9.22 11.79 22.03
N LEU A 473 -9.69 12.13 23.22
CA LEU A 473 -8.88 12.82 24.22
C LEU A 473 -7.73 11.93 24.71
N ASP A 474 -7.98 10.64 24.92
CA ASP A 474 -6.96 9.66 25.31
C ASP A 474 -5.89 9.49 24.21
N PHE A 475 -6.27 9.58 22.93
CA PHE A 475 -5.33 9.58 21.80
C PHE A 475 -4.46 10.84 21.75
N ILE A 476 -4.95 11.98 22.25
CA ILE A 476 -4.22 13.26 22.26
C ILE A 476 -3.34 13.40 23.52
N SER A 477 -3.70 12.74 24.62
CA SER A 477 -2.88 12.76 25.83
C SER A 477 -1.56 12.00 25.62
N ILE A 478 -0.46 12.73 25.48
CA ILE A 478 0.88 12.14 25.31
C ILE A 478 1.48 11.86 26.69
N ASP A 479 1.68 10.58 27.01
CA ASP A 479 2.47 10.18 28.17
C ASP A 479 3.98 10.25 27.85
N LEU A 480 4.67 11.21 28.47
CA LEU A 480 6.12 11.43 28.33
C LEU A 480 6.91 10.87 29.52
N SER A 481 6.35 9.94 30.28
CA SER A 481 7.08 9.25 31.33
C SER A 481 8.31 8.53 30.74
N GLN A 482 9.40 8.50 31.52
CA GLN A 482 10.69 7.97 31.06
C GLN A 482 10.58 6.51 30.61
N GLN A 483 9.71 5.72 31.25
CA GLN A 483 9.45 4.32 30.88
C GLN A 483 8.80 4.20 29.50
N VAL A 484 7.75 4.99 29.23
CA VAL A 484 7.06 4.98 27.93
C VAL A 484 8.00 5.44 26.82
N VAL A 485 8.73 6.55 27.03
CA VAL A 485 9.66 7.06 26.03
C VAL A 485 10.76 6.04 25.69
N GLN A 486 11.29 5.33 26.69
CA GLN A 486 12.30 4.28 26.46
C GLN A 486 11.73 3.12 25.65
N VAL A 487 10.55 2.61 26.01
CA VAL A 487 9.91 1.49 25.30
C VAL A 487 9.56 1.90 23.87
N VAL A 488 8.93 3.05 23.68
CA VAL A 488 8.55 3.55 22.35
C VAL A 488 9.78 3.75 21.48
N PHE A 489 10.84 4.38 22.00
CA PHE A 489 12.08 4.59 21.25
C PHE A 489 12.72 3.26 20.83
N GLN A 490 12.74 2.25 21.72
CA GLN A 490 13.25 0.93 21.39
C GLN A 490 12.42 0.27 20.28
N GLN A 491 11.09 0.30 20.37
CA GLN A 491 10.21 -0.30 19.36
C GLN A 491 10.27 0.43 18.02
N MET A 492 10.44 1.76 18.02
CA MET A 492 10.70 2.53 16.80
C MET A 492 12.00 2.09 16.13
N LEU A 493 13.08 1.90 16.89
CA LEU A 493 14.36 1.41 16.34
C LEU A 493 14.23 -0.02 15.80
N VAL A 494 13.56 -0.92 16.51
CA VAL A 494 13.27 -2.28 16.03
C VAL A 494 12.54 -2.22 14.69
N THR A 495 11.50 -1.39 14.58
CA THR A 495 10.72 -1.22 13.34
C THR A 495 11.58 -0.68 12.19
N ILE A 496 12.44 0.31 12.46
CA ILE A 496 13.38 0.86 11.46
C ILE A 496 14.34 -0.23 10.97
N PHE A 497 14.90 -1.03 11.89
CA PHE A 497 15.80 -2.12 11.54
C PHE A 497 15.10 -3.25 10.78
N GLN A 498 13.86 -3.60 11.15
CA GLN A 498 13.03 -4.54 10.40
C GLN A 498 12.78 -4.04 8.98
N ALA A 499 12.38 -2.78 8.82
CA ALA A 499 12.12 -2.19 7.51
C ALA A 499 13.40 -2.19 6.64
N MET A 500 14.55 -1.83 7.22
CA MET A 500 15.84 -1.85 6.53
C MET A 500 16.24 -3.27 6.10
N LEU A 501 16.16 -4.28 6.98
CA LEU A 501 16.47 -5.68 6.64
C LEU A 501 15.49 -6.24 5.60
N ALA A 502 14.19 -5.99 5.76
CA ALA A 502 13.17 -6.46 4.83
C ALA A 502 13.36 -5.87 3.43
N THR A 503 13.61 -4.56 3.34
CA THR A 503 13.82 -3.88 2.05
C THR A 503 15.07 -4.40 1.34
N THR A 504 16.11 -4.74 2.09
CA THR A 504 17.41 -5.10 1.53
C THR A 504 17.46 -6.57 1.11
N LEU A 505 16.97 -7.48 1.96
CA LEU A 505 16.73 -8.87 1.57
C LEU A 505 15.72 -8.95 0.42
N GLY A 506 14.66 -8.15 0.50
CA GLY A 506 13.64 -8.02 -0.55
C GLY A 506 14.24 -7.55 -1.87
N ALA A 507 15.09 -6.52 -1.88
CA ALA A 507 15.76 -6.03 -3.08
C ALA A 507 16.72 -7.06 -3.69
N LEU A 508 17.45 -7.80 -2.86
CA LEU A 508 18.34 -8.88 -3.30
C LEU A 508 17.58 -9.99 -4.03
N ILE A 509 16.38 -10.34 -3.55
CA ILE A 509 15.51 -11.33 -4.19
C ILE A 509 14.79 -10.71 -5.40
N ALA A 510 14.29 -9.48 -5.30
CA ALA A 510 13.50 -8.83 -6.34
C ALA A 510 14.32 -8.57 -7.62
N LEU A 511 15.61 -8.27 -7.49
CA LEU A 511 16.48 -7.94 -8.62
C LEU A 511 16.51 -9.05 -9.69
N PRO A 512 16.86 -10.31 -9.40
CA PRO A 512 16.83 -11.38 -10.41
C PRO A 512 15.43 -11.63 -10.98
N PHE A 513 14.38 -11.65 -10.16
CA PHE A 513 13.02 -11.86 -10.66
C PHE A 513 12.51 -10.70 -11.52
N SER A 514 12.98 -9.48 -11.30
CA SER A 514 12.65 -8.33 -12.16
C SER A 514 13.11 -8.53 -13.61
N PHE A 515 14.28 -9.14 -13.81
CA PHE A 515 14.77 -9.50 -15.15
C PHE A 515 13.92 -10.61 -15.80
N LEU A 516 13.49 -11.61 -15.01
CA LEU A 516 12.60 -12.68 -15.50
C LEU A 516 11.20 -12.16 -15.88
N ALA A 517 10.71 -11.13 -15.18
CA ALA A 517 9.43 -10.49 -15.45
C ALA A 517 9.48 -9.41 -16.55
N ALA A 518 10.66 -9.09 -17.09
CA ALA A 518 10.84 -8.06 -18.11
C ALA A 518 10.59 -8.62 -19.52
N LYS A 519 9.47 -8.24 -20.15
CA LYS A 519 9.02 -8.76 -21.46
C LYS A 519 10.03 -8.54 -22.60
N ASN A 520 10.85 -7.49 -22.51
CA ASN A 520 11.87 -7.16 -23.50
C ASN A 520 13.13 -8.05 -23.42
N LEU A 521 13.38 -8.65 -22.25
CA LEU A 521 14.50 -9.56 -21.98
C LEU A 521 14.08 -11.03 -22.05
N THR A 522 12.90 -11.35 -21.51
CA THR A 522 12.40 -12.70 -21.31
C THR A 522 11.08 -12.84 -22.08
N GLY A 523 10.97 -13.81 -23.00
CA GLY A 523 9.76 -14.00 -23.84
C GLY A 523 9.99 -14.21 -25.34
N ARG A 524 11.24 -14.32 -25.81
CA ARG A 524 11.56 -14.53 -27.23
C ARG A 524 11.51 -15.99 -27.67
N SER A 525 11.74 -16.93 -26.75
CA SER A 525 11.61 -18.38 -26.95
C SER A 525 10.43 -18.94 -26.13
N LEU A 526 9.86 -20.09 -26.53
CA LEU A 526 8.76 -20.77 -25.82
C LEU A 526 9.04 -20.95 -24.31
N LEU A 527 10.25 -21.43 -23.97
CA LEU A 527 10.66 -21.62 -22.57
C LEU A 527 10.75 -20.28 -21.83
N SER A 528 11.34 -19.26 -22.45
CA SER A 528 11.43 -17.94 -21.82
C SER A 528 10.05 -17.27 -21.67
N ALA A 529 9.13 -17.49 -22.61
CA ALA A 529 7.76 -16.99 -22.50
C ALA A 529 7.03 -17.65 -21.33
N TRP A 530 7.22 -18.96 -21.13
CA TRP A 530 6.67 -19.66 -19.98
C TRP A 530 7.21 -19.12 -18.65
N ILE A 531 8.52 -18.90 -18.54
CA ILE A 531 9.14 -18.27 -17.36
C ILE A 531 8.59 -16.87 -17.10
N TYR A 532 8.41 -16.07 -18.16
CA TYR A 532 7.83 -14.73 -18.06
C TYR A 532 6.41 -14.78 -17.48
N TYR A 533 5.53 -15.60 -18.06
CA TYR A 533 4.14 -15.71 -17.60
C TYR A 533 4.04 -16.29 -16.20
N LEU A 534 4.88 -17.29 -15.86
CA LEU A 534 4.92 -17.86 -14.51
C LEU A 534 5.36 -16.82 -13.48
N THR A 535 6.43 -16.08 -13.78
CA THR A 535 6.96 -15.05 -12.86
C THR A 535 5.96 -13.91 -12.69
N ARG A 536 5.34 -13.45 -13.79
CA ARG A 536 4.32 -12.39 -13.75
C ARG A 536 3.05 -12.85 -13.02
N GLY A 537 2.63 -14.08 -13.24
CA GLY A 537 1.52 -14.70 -12.52
C GLY A 537 1.80 -14.76 -11.02
N MET A 538 2.99 -15.22 -10.62
CA MET A 538 3.42 -15.26 -9.22
C MET A 538 3.40 -13.87 -8.58
N PHE A 539 3.90 -12.84 -9.28
CA PHE A 539 3.87 -11.46 -8.77
C PHE A 539 2.46 -10.90 -8.63
N ASN A 540 1.57 -11.19 -9.57
CA ASN A 540 0.17 -10.76 -9.47
C ASN A 540 -0.52 -11.43 -8.28
N ILE A 541 -0.24 -12.71 -8.02
CA ILE A 541 -0.75 -13.44 -6.86
C ILE A 541 -0.19 -12.86 -5.56
N LEU A 542 1.13 -12.67 -5.46
CA LEU A 542 1.78 -12.12 -4.26
C LEU A 542 1.25 -10.73 -3.93
N ARG A 543 1.19 -9.83 -4.92
CA ARG A 543 0.62 -8.49 -4.77
C ARG A 543 -0.85 -8.50 -4.34
N SER A 544 -1.58 -9.55 -4.68
CA SER A 544 -2.99 -9.69 -4.32
C SER A 544 -3.20 -10.25 -2.91
N ILE A 545 -2.20 -10.91 -2.32
CA ILE A 545 -2.27 -11.57 -1.01
C ILE A 545 -1.69 -10.67 0.10
N GLU A 546 -0.81 -9.72 -0.24
CA GLU A 546 -0.42 -8.60 0.63
C GLU A 546 -1.62 -7.80 1.13
#